data_AF-A0A0F5K5T1-F1
#
_entry.id   AF-A0A0F5K5T1-F1
#
_cell.length_a   1.000
_cell.length_b   1.000
_cell.length_c   1.000
_cell.angle_alpha   90.00
_cell.angle_beta   90.00
_cell.angle_gamma   90.00
#
_symmetry.space_group_name_H-M   'P 1'
#
loop_
_entity.id
_entity.type
_entity.pdbx_description
1 polymer ?
#
loop_
_entity_poly.entity_id
_entity_poly.type
_entity_poly.pdbx_seq_one_letter_code
_entity_poly.pdbx_strand_id
1 'polypeptide(L)'
;MMSFRNASSTTPGIAALNLAEFRRRAECGSAVAVVRDRTSVKVIAVGLTPDARSVAWLRANEDTAAHFVSSLGNAFGKRIAEHTARELNLTSYGSVPLTASLIQNAIEMAESAKASLEGVAFMQTLHIKASLGTAL
;
A
#
# COMPACT_ATOMS: atom_id res chain seq x y z
N MET A 1 31.64 -28.15 -27.92
CA MET A 1 30.76 -27.00 -28.22
C MET A 1 29.39 -27.31 -27.67
N MET A 2 29.00 -26.72 -26.54
CA MET A 2 27.60 -26.50 -26.14
C MET A 2 27.61 -25.72 -24.81
N SER A 3 27.39 -24.41 -24.95
CA SER A 3 27.28 -23.45 -23.85
C SER A 3 26.05 -23.76 -23.01
N PHE A 4 26.23 -23.91 -21.71
CA PHE A 4 25.14 -23.80 -20.75
C PHE A 4 24.69 -22.34 -20.74
N ARG A 5 23.56 -22.06 -21.41
CA ARG A 5 22.90 -20.77 -21.31
C ARG A 5 22.50 -20.56 -19.86
N ASN A 6 23.05 -19.50 -19.29
CA ASN A 6 22.67 -18.91 -18.02
C ASN A 6 21.14 -18.77 -17.98
N ALA A 7 20.46 -19.69 -17.28
CA ALA A 7 19.06 -19.50 -16.94
C ALA A 7 19.06 -18.40 -15.89
N SER A 8 18.82 -17.17 -16.32
CA SER A 8 18.51 -16.06 -15.43
C SER A 8 17.37 -16.53 -14.52
N SER A 9 17.72 -16.90 -13.30
CA SER A 9 16.77 -17.06 -12.20
C SER A 9 16.27 -15.66 -11.88
N THR A 10 15.36 -15.16 -12.70
CA THR A 10 14.42 -14.14 -12.28
C THR A 10 13.63 -14.79 -11.16
N THR A 11 14.12 -14.65 -9.92
CA THR A 11 13.29 -14.74 -8.72
C THR A 11 11.99 -14.04 -9.09
N PRO A 12 10.84 -14.74 -9.16
CA PRO A 12 9.59 -14.09 -9.50
C PRO A 12 9.43 -12.98 -8.49
N GLY A 13 9.64 -11.75 -8.95
CA GLY A 13 9.52 -10.56 -8.14
C GLY A 13 8.17 -10.66 -7.47
N ILE A 14 8.16 -10.46 -6.16
CA ILE A 14 6.94 -10.28 -5.38
C ILE A 14 6.09 -9.32 -6.21
N ALA A 15 5.07 -9.81 -6.89
CA ALA A 15 4.20 -8.97 -7.70
C ALA A 15 3.63 -7.97 -6.71
N ALA A 16 4.11 -6.73 -6.77
CA ALA A 16 3.81 -5.75 -5.75
C ALA A 16 2.30 -5.61 -5.70
N LEU A 17 1.70 -6.01 -4.59
CA LEU A 17 0.25 -5.95 -4.42
C LEU A 17 -0.18 -4.51 -4.64
N ASN A 18 -1.20 -4.33 -5.49
CA ASN A 18 -1.68 -3.01 -5.84
C ASN A 18 -2.53 -2.44 -4.69
N LEU A 19 -2.34 -1.16 -4.36
CA LEU A 19 -3.15 -0.44 -3.39
C LEU A 19 -4.66 -0.49 -3.75
N ALA A 20 -4.99 -0.50 -5.04
CA ALA A 20 -6.38 -0.62 -5.50
C ALA A 20 -7.06 -1.92 -5.06
N GLU A 21 -6.30 -3.03 -4.93
CA GLU A 21 -6.84 -4.29 -4.41
C GLU A 21 -7.14 -4.18 -2.91
N PHE A 22 -6.26 -3.55 -2.12
CA PHE A 22 -6.54 -3.28 -0.70
C PHE A 22 -7.82 -2.45 -0.53
N ARG A 23 -7.97 -1.39 -1.33
CA ARG A 23 -9.18 -0.54 -1.31
C ARG A 23 -10.44 -1.34 -1.64
N ARG A 24 -10.41 -2.10 -2.75
CA ARG A 24 -11.55 -2.94 -3.17
C ARG A 24 -11.92 -3.98 -2.11
N ARG A 25 -10.94 -4.61 -1.46
CA ARG A 25 -11.21 -5.60 -0.40
C ARG A 25 -11.74 -4.97 0.87
N ALA A 26 -11.29 -3.76 1.21
CA ALA A 26 -11.82 -2.98 2.33
C ALA A 26 -13.29 -2.58 2.11
N GLU A 27 -13.73 -2.40 0.86
CA GLU A 27 -15.15 -2.14 0.54
C GLU A 27 -16.03 -3.39 0.67
N CYS A 28 -15.46 -4.59 0.49
CA CYS A 28 -16.21 -5.85 0.49
C CYS A 28 -16.28 -6.55 1.87
N GLY A 29 -15.56 -6.09 2.88
CA GLY A 29 -15.50 -6.76 4.19
C GLY A 29 -15.06 -5.84 5.32
N SER A 30 -15.18 -6.30 6.56
CA SER A 30 -14.82 -5.52 7.76
C SER A 30 -13.31 -5.36 7.97
N ALA A 31 -12.51 -6.27 7.41
CA ALA A 31 -11.06 -6.24 7.48
C ALA A 31 -10.44 -6.85 6.21
N VAL A 32 -9.13 -6.73 6.06
CA VAL A 32 -8.36 -7.16 4.91
C VAL A 32 -7.10 -7.88 5.38
N ALA A 33 -6.78 -8.98 4.73
CA ALA A 33 -5.58 -9.77 5.01
C ALA A 33 -4.82 -10.08 3.72
N VAL A 34 -3.52 -10.31 3.85
CA VAL A 34 -2.69 -10.87 2.79
C VAL A 34 -2.43 -12.35 3.06
N VAL A 35 -2.63 -13.15 2.03
CA VAL A 35 -2.40 -14.60 2.05
C VAL A 35 -1.51 -15.02 0.89
N ARG A 36 -0.59 -15.94 1.14
CA ARG A 36 0.14 -16.66 0.11
C ARG A 36 -0.46 -18.05 -0.09
N ASP A 37 -0.90 -18.33 -1.31
CA ASP A 37 -1.31 -19.66 -1.77
C ASP A 37 -0.24 -20.20 -2.72
N ARG A 38 0.44 -21.28 -2.32
CA ARG A 38 1.50 -22.07 -3.01
C ARG A 38 2.61 -21.29 -3.73
N THR A 39 2.26 -20.39 -4.65
CA THR A 39 3.15 -19.56 -5.46
C THR A 39 2.74 -18.09 -5.57
N SER A 40 1.55 -17.70 -5.09
CA SER A 40 0.97 -16.38 -5.33
C SER A 40 0.49 -15.70 -4.07
N VAL A 41 0.82 -14.42 -3.93
CA VAL A 41 0.35 -13.55 -2.84
C VAL A 41 -0.93 -12.84 -3.29
N LYS A 42 -1.96 -12.80 -2.45
CA LYS A 42 -3.26 -12.20 -2.75
C LYS A 42 -3.80 -11.41 -1.56
N VAL A 43 -4.53 -10.33 -1.86
CA VAL A 43 -5.31 -9.57 -0.87
C VAL A 43 -6.72 -10.15 -0.80
N ILE A 44 -7.21 -10.43 0.41
CA ILE A 44 -8.55 -10.95 0.65
C ILE A 44 -9.32 -10.08 1.63
N ALA A 45 -10.64 -10.00 1.47
CA ALA A 45 -11.54 -9.38 2.43
C ALA A 45 -11.90 -10.39 3.52
N VAL A 46 -11.97 -9.93 4.76
CA VAL A 46 -12.37 -10.70 5.94
C VAL A 46 -13.68 -10.11 6.45
N GLY A 47 -14.76 -10.89 6.39
CA GLY A 47 -16.07 -10.54 6.93
C GLY A 47 -16.26 -11.08 8.35
N LEU A 48 -17.15 -10.44 9.11
CA LEU A 48 -17.71 -10.99 10.35
C LEU A 48 -18.98 -11.78 10.01
N THR A 49 -19.10 -13.02 10.47
CA THR A 49 -20.41 -13.70 10.46
C THR A 49 -21.33 -13.07 11.50
N PRO A 50 -22.67 -13.12 11.33
CA PRO A 50 -23.64 -12.50 12.24
C PRO A 50 -23.52 -12.88 13.73
N ASP A 51 -22.85 -13.98 14.05
CA ASP A 51 -22.67 -14.50 15.41
C ASP A 51 -21.29 -14.16 16.02
N ALA A 52 -20.57 -13.17 15.46
CA ALA A 52 -19.25 -12.69 15.90
C ALA A 52 -18.10 -13.73 16.00
N ARG A 53 -18.35 -15.00 15.64
CA ARG A 53 -17.30 -16.02 15.53
C ARG A 53 -16.44 -15.76 14.29
N SER A 54 -15.16 -15.51 14.52
CA SER A 54 -14.14 -15.46 13.45
C SER A 54 -13.98 -16.87 12.88
N VAL A 55 -14.72 -17.19 11.81
CA VAL A 55 -14.57 -18.47 11.11
C VAL A 55 -13.23 -18.41 10.36
N ALA A 56 -12.42 -19.46 10.46
CA ALA A 56 -11.07 -19.50 9.89
C ALA A 56 -11.11 -19.54 8.35
N TRP A 57 -11.16 -18.39 7.68
CA TRP A 57 -11.00 -18.28 6.23
C TRP A 57 -9.57 -17.81 5.93
N LEU A 58 -8.65 -18.78 5.79
CA LEU A 58 -7.19 -18.64 5.69
C LEU A 58 -6.53 -17.79 6.79
N ARG A 59 -5.64 -18.42 7.58
CA ARG A 59 -4.72 -17.63 8.42
C ARG A 59 -3.89 -16.75 7.50
N ALA A 60 -3.93 -15.45 7.73
CA ALA A 60 -2.93 -14.54 7.21
C ALA A 60 -1.55 -15.13 7.55
N ASN A 61 -0.80 -15.49 6.52
CA ASN A 61 0.53 -16.07 6.63
C ASN A 61 1.60 -15.10 6.10
N GLU A 62 1.18 -13.90 5.73
CA GLU A 62 2.01 -12.80 5.27
C GLU A 62 1.78 -11.57 6.14
N ASP A 63 2.79 -10.71 6.19
CA ASP A 63 2.72 -9.43 6.87
C ASP A 63 1.82 -8.48 6.08
N THR A 64 0.54 -8.45 6.46
CA THR A 64 -0.50 -7.65 5.80
C THR A 64 -0.14 -6.17 5.87
N ALA A 65 0.40 -5.71 7.00
CA ALA A 65 0.82 -4.33 7.17
C ALA A 65 2.00 -3.95 6.28
N ALA A 66 3.04 -4.77 6.23
CA ALA A 66 4.21 -4.52 5.38
C ALA A 66 3.83 -4.47 3.89
N HIS A 67 2.97 -5.40 3.45
CA HIS A 67 2.46 -5.40 2.09
C HIS A 67 1.61 -4.17 1.76
N PHE A 68 0.75 -3.75 2.68
CA PHE A 68 -0.05 -2.55 2.52
C PHE A 68 0.82 -1.29 2.46
N VAL A 69 1.78 -1.13 3.39
CA VAL A 69 2.72 0.00 3.40
C VAL A 69 3.59 0.03 2.14
N SER A 70 4.03 -1.13 1.65
CA SER A 70 4.75 -1.21 0.37
C SER A 70 3.87 -0.74 -0.79
N SER A 71 2.58 -1.09 -0.80
CA SER A 71 1.63 -0.65 -1.84
C SER A 71 1.37 0.86 -1.79
N LEU A 72 1.28 1.45 -0.59
CA LEU A 72 1.22 2.91 -0.39
C LEU A 72 2.48 3.58 -0.91
N GLY A 73 3.65 3.00 -0.66
CA GLY A 73 4.94 3.53 -1.12
C GLY A 73 5.03 3.58 -2.65
N ASN A 74 4.47 2.58 -3.33
CA ASN A 74 4.40 2.55 -4.79
C ASN A 74 3.42 3.58 -5.37
N ALA A 75 2.31 3.86 -4.67
CA ALA A 75 1.27 4.76 -5.15
C ALA A 75 1.56 6.26 -4.87
N PHE A 76 2.09 6.57 -3.68
CA PHE A 76 2.26 7.94 -3.19
C PHE A 76 3.72 8.32 -2.93
N GLY A 77 4.64 7.36 -3.03
CA GLY A 77 6.05 7.55 -2.71
C GLY A 77 6.41 7.14 -1.28
N LYS A 78 7.67 6.72 -1.11
CA LYS A 78 8.19 6.12 0.13
C LYS A 78 7.98 6.97 1.39
N ARG A 79 8.22 8.29 1.31
CA ARG A 79 8.15 9.18 2.49
C ARG A 79 6.72 9.35 3.01
N ILE A 80 5.74 9.43 2.11
CA ILE A 80 4.32 9.51 2.48
C ILE A 80 3.91 8.20 3.15
N ALA A 81 4.25 7.06 2.55
CA ALA A 81 3.94 5.75 3.12
C ALA A 81 4.57 5.52 4.51
N GLU A 82 5.83 5.92 4.71
CA GLU A 82 6.50 5.85 6.01
C GLU A 82 5.86 6.76 7.06
N HIS A 83 5.44 7.95 6.67
CA HIS A 83 4.73 8.85 7.58
C HIS A 83 3.37 8.27 7.99
N THR A 84 2.55 7.87 7.02
CA THR A 84 1.24 7.22 7.26
C THR A 84 1.38 5.97 8.13
N ALA A 85 2.40 5.14 7.88
CA ALA A 85 2.65 3.94 8.66
C ALA A 85 2.99 4.23 10.12
N ARG A 86 3.75 5.31 10.40
CA ARG A 86 4.05 5.75 11.76
C ARG A 86 2.81 6.32 12.46
N GLU A 87 2.10 7.23 11.82
CA GLU A 87 0.92 7.89 12.40
C GLU A 87 -0.17 6.88 12.79
N LEU A 88 -0.41 5.89 11.93
CA LEU A 88 -1.44 4.88 12.14
C LEU A 88 -0.91 3.60 12.82
N ASN A 89 0.36 3.61 13.28
CA ASN A 89 1.03 2.49 13.93
C ASN A 89 0.92 1.17 13.13
N LEU A 90 0.95 1.25 11.79
CA LEU A 90 0.72 0.10 10.90
C LEU A 90 1.78 -1.00 11.10
N THR A 91 3.02 -0.61 11.40
CA THR A 91 4.13 -1.55 11.62
C THR A 91 3.93 -2.49 12.82
N SER A 92 3.00 -2.17 13.72
CA SER A 92 2.71 -3.00 14.91
C SER A 92 1.72 -4.14 14.63
N TYR A 93 1.05 -4.14 13.46
CA TYR A 93 0.02 -5.13 13.14
C TYR A 93 0.61 -6.43 12.57
N GLY A 94 1.74 -6.38 11.86
CA GLY A 94 2.37 -7.55 11.24
C GLY A 94 1.39 -8.35 10.36
N SER A 95 1.22 -9.64 10.64
CA SER A 95 0.30 -10.52 9.91
C SER A 95 -1.17 -10.39 10.33
N VAL A 96 -1.52 -9.51 11.27
CA VAL A 96 -2.91 -9.30 11.70
C VAL A 96 -3.69 -8.63 10.55
N PRO A 97 -4.94 -9.07 10.27
CA PRO A 97 -5.79 -8.38 9.32
C PRO A 97 -5.99 -6.91 9.70
N LEU A 98 -5.86 -6.01 8.72
CA LEU A 98 -6.12 -4.58 8.91
C LEU A 98 -7.61 -4.32 8.76
N THR A 99 -8.20 -3.53 9.65
CA THR A 99 -9.61 -3.16 9.51
C THR A 99 -9.84 -2.30 8.27
N ALA A 100 -11.03 -2.38 7.68
CA ALA A 100 -11.38 -1.59 6.50
C ALA A 100 -11.23 -0.08 6.77
N SER A 101 -11.68 0.39 7.93
CA SER A 101 -11.54 1.79 8.35
C SER A 101 -10.08 2.22 8.44
N LEU A 102 -9.18 1.37 8.95
CA LEU A 102 -7.77 1.69 9.04
C LEU A 102 -7.13 1.83 7.64
N ILE A 103 -7.52 0.97 6.69
CA ILE A 103 -7.08 1.07 5.30
C ILE A 103 -7.57 2.36 4.65
N GLN A 104 -8.85 2.71 4.80
CA GLN A 104 -9.41 3.94 4.23
C GLN A 104 -8.74 5.19 4.83
N ASN A 105 -8.61 5.25 6.16
CA ASN A 105 -7.93 6.36 6.84
C ASN A 105 -6.48 6.52 6.35
N ALA A 106 -5.76 5.42 6.12
CA ALA A 106 -4.40 5.46 5.61
C ALA A 106 -4.33 5.99 4.17
N ILE A 107 -5.28 5.59 3.31
CA ILE A 107 -5.36 6.09 1.93
C ILE A 107 -5.70 7.58 1.92
N GLU A 108 -6.70 8.01 2.68
CA GLU A 108 -7.11 9.42 2.79
C GLU A 108 -5.98 10.32 3.31
N MET A 109 -5.23 9.85 4.32
CA MET A 109 -4.07 10.55 4.83
C MET A 109 -2.97 10.68 3.77
N ALA A 110 -2.68 9.60 3.02
CA ALA A 110 -1.68 9.62 1.97
C ALA A 110 -2.07 10.54 0.79
N GLU A 111 -3.35 10.55 0.42
CA GLU A 111 -3.91 11.45 -0.60
C GLU A 111 -3.79 12.92 -0.16
N SER A 112 -4.16 13.22 1.09
CA SER A 112 -4.08 14.56 1.67
C SER A 112 -2.62 15.07 1.75
N ALA A 113 -1.69 14.20 2.14
CA ALA A 113 -0.27 14.53 2.20
C ALA A 113 0.30 14.83 0.80
N LYS A 114 -0.08 14.03 -0.21
CA LYS A 114 0.34 14.26 -1.60
C LYS A 114 -0.20 15.57 -2.14
N ALA A 115 -1.51 15.83 -1.97
CA ALA A 115 -2.13 17.07 -2.43
C ALA A 115 -1.48 18.32 -1.82
N SER A 116 -1.13 18.24 -0.53
CA SER A 116 -0.43 19.31 0.19
C SER A 116 0.96 19.58 -0.39
N LEU A 117 1.74 18.53 -0.68
CA LEU A 117 3.07 18.67 -1.29
C LEU A 117 3.01 19.24 -2.72
N GLU A 118 2.02 18.82 -3.51
CA GLU A 118 1.79 19.33 -4.86
C GLU A 118 1.43 20.82 -4.84
N GLY A 119 0.59 21.25 -3.88
CA GLY A 119 0.26 22.67 -3.68
C GLY A 119 1.49 23.53 -3.38
N VAL A 120 2.40 23.07 -2.52
CA VAL A 120 3.66 23.77 -2.23
C VAL A 120 4.55 23.86 -3.46
N ALA A 121 4.73 22.76 -4.19
CA ALA A 121 5.54 22.73 -5.40
C ALA A 121 5.00 23.66 -6.48
N PHE A 122 3.68 23.73 -6.63
CA PHE A 122 3.02 24.66 -7.53
C PHE A 122 3.32 26.12 -7.15
N MET A 123 3.16 26.51 -5.88
CA MET A 123 3.44 27.87 -5.42
C MET A 123 4.92 28.26 -5.58
N GLN A 124 5.84 27.34 -5.33
CA GLN A 124 7.27 27.57 -5.59
C GLN A 124 7.54 27.77 -7.08
N THR A 125 6.92 26.96 -7.95
CA THR A 125 7.03 27.11 -9.39
C THR A 125 6.50 28.46 -9.87
N LEU A 126 5.35 28.90 -9.33
CA LEU A 126 4.81 30.23 -9.59
C LEU A 126 5.77 31.35 -9.15
N HIS A 127 6.32 31.25 -7.94
CA HIS A 127 7.24 32.24 -7.39
C HIS A 127 8.52 32.35 -8.25
N ILE A 128 9.13 31.22 -8.59
CA ILE A 128 10.32 31.17 -9.45
C ILE A 128 10.00 31.79 -10.82
N LYS A 129 8.89 31.42 -11.44
CA LYS A 129 8.48 31.99 -12.74
C LYS A 129 8.25 33.50 -12.66
N ALA A 130 7.65 34.02 -11.57
CA ALA A 130 7.48 35.45 -11.36
C ALA A 130 8.82 36.17 -11.17
N SER A 131 9.75 35.61 -10.39
CA SER A 131 11.09 36.17 -10.17
C SER A 131 11.96 36.17 -11.43
N LEU A 132 11.82 35.17 -12.31
CA LEU A 132 12.51 35.09 -13.60
C LEU A 132 11.84 35.97 -14.68
N GLY A 133 10.58 36.38 -14.45
CA GLY A 133 9.77 37.17 -15.37
C GLY A 133 9.83 38.69 -15.16
N THR A 134 10.82 39.21 -14.41
CA THR A 134 11.01 40.65 -14.22
C THR A 134 12.35 41.11 -14.80
N ALA A 135 12.46 41.09 -16.13
CA ALA A 135 13.42 41.84 -16.92
C ALA A 135 12.94 41.88 -18.39
N LEU A 136 11.94 42.72 -18.66
CA LEU A 136 11.73 43.36 -19.96
C LEU A 136 11.53 44.85 -19.72
#